data_AF-A0A8H7KTB3-F1
#
_entry.id   AF-A0A8H7KTB3-F1
#
_cell.length_a   1.000
_cell.length_b   1.000
_cell.length_c   1.000
_cell.angle_alpha   90.00
_cell.angle_beta   90.00
_cell.angle_gamma   90.00
#
_symmetry.space_group_name_H-M   'P 1'
#
loop_
_entity.id
_entity.type
_entity.pdbx_description
1 polymer ?
#
loop_
_entity_poly.entity_id
_entity_poly.type
_entity_poly.pdbx_seq_one_letter_code
_entity_poly.pdbx_strand_id
1 'polypeptide(L)'
;MNDSKTLDKAYGALIGSALGDAIGIYTEFMTEEQAEQAYPSRSFSLVEPVTEPHQDNHRSQFETRGWTDDTDHTVLMVLSFLRTGSLSQDDFASRLKTWCQQGLRCLDGLPMDIGNTVGRVVFDHKFLAHPAQTAYTDWNESGRDNAPNGSLMRTTPIGVICMRKSEEETFQEAIKMGAVTHADPRCSVSVAIVSALVRALCCGEIASVSDTDVVVERGWGYVFKAHPELSLGRAEFEKHAYAESLEGLTLCDFGMGLVRQWVRHCGASAKFKPERRPSNQQW
;
A
#
# COMPACT_ATOMS: atom_id res chain seq x y z
N MET A 1 -3.47 0.94 -26.67
CA MET A 1 -3.98 0.06 -25.60
C MET A 1 -5.35 -0.44 -26.04
N ASN A 2 -5.76 -1.65 -25.67
CA ASN A 2 -7.17 -2.03 -25.81
C ASN A 2 -7.90 -1.40 -24.63
N ASP A 3 -8.56 -0.27 -24.89
CA ASP A 3 -9.11 0.60 -23.85
C ASP A 3 -10.04 -0.14 -22.88
N SER A 4 -10.79 -1.16 -23.35
CA SER A 4 -11.65 -1.96 -22.48
C SER A 4 -10.88 -2.84 -21.49
N LYS A 5 -9.82 -3.53 -21.92
CA LYS A 5 -8.99 -4.36 -21.03
C LYS A 5 -8.18 -3.52 -20.05
N THR A 6 -7.68 -2.38 -20.52
CA THR A 6 -6.96 -1.42 -19.70
C THR A 6 -7.87 -0.85 -18.60
N LEU A 7 -9.10 -0.47 -18.96
CA LEU A 7 -10.08 0.06 -18.01
C LEU A 7 -10.50 -1.00 -16.97
N ASP A 8 -10.73 -2.24 -17.40
CA ASP A 8 -11.04 -3.36 -16.51
C ASP A 8 -9.95 -3.57 -15.45
N LYS A 9 -8.68 -3.53 -15.84
CA LYS A 9 -7.55 -3.62 -14.90
C LYS A 9 -7.45 -2.43 -13.95
N ALA A 10 -7.70 -1.21 -14.45
CA ALA A 10 -7.71 -0.02 -13.60
C ALA A 10 -8.82 -0.09 -12.54
N TYR A 11 -10.03 -0.53 -12.91
CA TYR A 11 -11.10 -0.79 -11.95
C TYR A 11 -10.74 -1.91 -10.98
N GLY A 12 -10.21 -3.03 -11.49
CA GLY A 12 -9.76 -4.15 -10.68
C GLY A 12 -8.70 -3.76 -9.65
N ALA A 13 -7.76 -2.88 -10.01
CA ALA A 13 -6.75 -2.36 -9.09
C ALA A 13 -7.39 -1.54 -7.96
N LEU A 14 -8.20 -0.53 -8.30
CA LEU A 14 -8.83 0.35 -7.30
C LEU A 14 -9.80 -0.39 -6.39
N ILE A 15 -10.70 -1.19 -6.96
CA ILE A 15 -11.68 -1.98 -6.20
C ILE A 15 -10.98 -3.09 -5.42
N GLY A 16 -10.01 -3.78 -6.03
CA GLY A 16 -9.23 -4.83 -5.38
C GLY A 16 -8.46 -4.33 -4.16
N SER A 17 -7.94 -3.10 -4.20
CA SER A 17 -7.31 -2.45 -3.05
C SER A 17 -8.31 -2.29 -1.90
N ALA A 18 -9.52 -1.79 -2.18
CA ALA A 18 -10.56 -1.61 -1.16
C ALA A 18 -11.11 -2.94 -0.61
N LEU A 19 -11.24 -3.96 -1.46
CA LEU A 19 -11.60 -5.31 -1.02
C LEU A 19 -10.52 -5.93 -0.15
N GLY A 20 -9.25 -5.67 -0.46
CA GLY A 20 -8.10 -6.14 0.32
C GLY A 20 -8.09 -5.54 1.73
N ASP A 21 -8.30 -4.23 1.82
CA ASP A 21 -8.49 -3.49 3.08
C ASP A 21 -9.66 -4.08 3.90
N ALA A 22 -10.87 -4.16 3.31
CA ALA A 22 -12.04 -4.69 4.00
C ALA A 22 -11.87 -6.12 4.53
N ILE A 23 -11.15 -6.98 3.79
CA ILE A 23 -10.82 -8.34 4.25
C ILE A 23 -9.71 -8.32 5.31
N GLY A 24 -8.74 -7.40 5.20
CA GLY A 24 -7.62 -7.25 6.13
C GLY A 24 -8.06 -7.07 7.58
N ILE A 25 -9.09 -6.24 7.80
CA ILE A 25 -9.70 -5.96 9.11
C ILE A 25 -10.00 -7.24 9.91
N TYR A 26 -10.43 -8.31 9.23
CA TYR A 26 -10.87 -9.55 9.89
C TYR A 26 -9.78 -10.17 10.76
N THR A 27 -8.52 -10.02 10.34
CA THR A 27 -7.36 -10.65 11.00
C THR A 27 -6.35 -9.63 11.49
N GLU A 28 -6.63 -8.35 11.35
CA GLU A 28 -5.75 -7.30 11.86
C GLU A 28 -5.56 -7.45 13.37
N PHE A 29 -4.32 -7.23 13.80
CA PHE A 29 -3.82 -7.43 15.16
C PHE A 29 -3.89 -8.87 15.72
N MET A 30 -4.24 -9.86 14.89
CA MET A 30 -4.24 -11.27 15.29
C MET A 30 -2.90 -11.96 15.02
N THR A 31 -2.52 -12.88 15.91
CA THR A 31 -1.54 -13.92 15.59
C THR A 31 -2.12 -14.97 14.64
N GLU A 32 -1.28 -15.83 14.05
CA GLU A 32 -1.73 -16.94 13.19
C GLU A 32 -2.69 -17.86 13.95
N GLU A 33 -2.35 -18.20 15.18
CA GLU A 33 -3.19 -19.03 16.05
C GLU A 33 -4.55 -18.39 16.33
N GLN A 34 -4.58 -17.09 16.65
CA GLN A 34 -5.83 -16.37 16.89
C GLN A 34 -6.70 -16.31 15.64
N ALA A 35 -6.11 -16.03 14.47
CA ALA A 35 -6.83 -15.99 13.20
C ALA A 35 -7.39 -17.36 12.81
N GLU A 36 -6.64 -18.44 13.04
CA GLU A 36 -7.10 -19.81 12.79
C GLU A 36 -8.24 -20.22 13.73
N GLN A 37 -8.18 -19.82 15.00
CA GLN A 37 -9.24 -20.07 15.98
C GLN A 37 -10.51 -19.27 15.65
N ALA A 38 -10.36 -18.00 15.26
CA ALA A 38 -11.49 -17.13 14.92
C ALA A 38 -12.13 -17.52 13.58
N TYR A 39 -11.34 -17.96 12.59
CA TYR A 39 -11.81 -18.30 11.25
C TYR A 39 -11.27 -19.64 10.74
N PRO A 40 -11.77 -20.77 11.27
CA PRO A 40 -11.27 -22.11 10.91
C PRO A 40 -11.42 -22.45 9.41
N SER A 41 -12.42 -21.87 8.73
CA SER A 41 -12.74 -22.13 7.32
C SER A 41 -11.69 -21.62 6.33
N ARG A 42 -10.84 -20.70 6.78
CA ARG A 42 -9.88 -20.00 5.94
C ARG A 42 -10.45 -19.20 4.77
N SER A 43 -11.70 -18.75 4.89
CA SER A 43 -12.44 -18.06 3.82
C SER A 43 -13.31 -16.93 4.35
N PHE A 44 -13.28 -15.79 3.66
CA PHE A 44 -14.11 -14.62 3.95
C PHE A 44 -15.06 -14.34 2.79
N SER A 45 -16.28 -13.91 3.10
CA SER A 45 -17.26 -13.45 2.12
C SER A 45 -17.78 -12.07 2.50
N LEU A 46 -17.61 -11.11 1.59
CA LEU A 46 -18.22 -9.77 1.68
C LEU A 46 -19.63 -9.71 1.06
N VAL A 47 -20.09 -10.83 0.49
CA VAL A 47 -21.43 -11.01 -0.09
C VAL A 47 -22.19 -12.14 0.60
N GLU A 48 -23.51 -12.21 0.44
CA GLU A 48 -24.32 -13.20 1.14
C GLU A 48 -23.98 -14.66 0.75
N PRO A 49 -23.84 -15.58 1.72
CA PRO A 49 -23.82 -15.34 3.16
C PRO A 49 -22.52 -14.66 3.61
N VAL A 50 -22.64 -13.53 4.32
CA VAL A 50 -21.47 -12.77 4.77
C VAL A 50 -20.77 -13.42 5.95
N THR A 51 -19.44 -13.33 5.95
CA THR A 51 -18.63 -13.72 7.11
C THR A 51 -18.72 -12.62 8.14
N GLU A 52 -19.21 -12.92 9.33
CA GLU A 52 -19.24 -11.93 10.42
C GLU A 52 -17.82 -11.74 11.00
N PRO A 53 -17.37 -10.50 11.23
CA PRO A 53 -16.07 -10.25 11.84
C PRO A 53 -16.07 -10.70 13.30
N HIS A 54 -14.97 -11.33 13.73
CA HIS A 54 -14.72 -11.66 15.13
C HIS A 54 -14.75 -10.39 15.97
N GLN A 55 -15.57 -10.38 17.02
CA GLN A 55 -15.79 -9.18 17.83
C GLN A 55 -14.71 -9.03 18.90
N ASP A 56 -13.98 -7.91 18.86
CA ASP A 56 -13.07 -7.47 19.92
C ASP A 56 -12.93 -5.94 19.94
N ASN A 57 -12.00 -5.42 20.75
CA ASN A 57 -11.78 -3.98 20.90
C ASN A 57 -11.38 -3.26 19.60
N HIS A 58 -10.86 -3.96 18.59
CA HIS A 58 -10.50 -3.37 17.31
C HIS A 58 -11.66 -3.48 16.33
N ARG A 59 -12.04 -4.71 15.98
CA ARG A 59 -13.01 -5.01 14.91
C ARG A 59 -14.44 -4.56 15.22
N SER A 60 -14.82 -4.44 16.50
CA SER A 60 -16.15 -3.95 16.88
C SER A 60 -16.41 -2.48 16.54
N GLN A 61 -15.36 -1.73 16.16
CA GLN A 61 -15.48 -0.33 15.77
C GLN A 61 -15.87 -0.15 14.30
N PHE A 62 -15.79 -1.20 13.48
CA PHE A 62 -16.03 -1.14 12.04
C PHE A 62 -17.38 -1.76 11.67
N GLU A 63 -18.01 -1.19 10.64
CA GLU A 63 -19.18 -1.80 10.04
C GLU A 63 -18.81 -3.12 9.33
N THR A 64 -19.73 -4.07 9.33
CA THR A 64 -19.55 -5.31 8.56
C THR A 64 -19.46 -4.98 7.08
N ARG A 65 -18.38 -5.44 6.42
CA ARG A 65 -17.99 -5.09 5.03
C ARG A 65 -17.41 -3.67 4.87
N GLY A 66 -17.19 -2.96 5.97
CA GLY A 66 -16.48 -1.69 5.97
C GLY A 66 -15.00 -1.86 5.60
N TRP A 67 -14.36 -0.74 5.33
CA TRP A 67 -12.93 -0.59 5.05
C TRP A 67 -12.32 0.44 6.02
N THR A 68 -10.99 0.61 6.00
CA THR A 68 -10.26 1.49 6.92
C THR A 68 -9.71 2.75 6.23
N ASP A 69 -8.68 3.35 6.84
CA ASP A 69 -7.98 4.51 6.32
C ASP A 69 -7.23 4.23 5.01
N ASP A 70 -6.90 2.97 4.68
CA ASP A 70 -6.30 2.59 3.38
C ASP A 70 -7.17 3.06 2.21
N THR A 71 -8.45 2.68 2.23
CA THR A 71 -9.41 3.01 1.18
C THR A 71 -9.80 4.48 1.24
N ASP A 72 -10.02 5.04 2.42
CA ASP A 72 -10.36 6.46 2.56
C ASP A 72 -9.25 7.34 1.98
N HIS A 73 -7.98 7.10 2.33
CA HIS A 73 -6.83 7.83 1.78
C HIS A 73 -6.72 7.65 0.25
N THR A 74 -7.01 6.45 -0.26
CA THR A 74 -7.08 6.18 -1.70
C THR A 74 -8.14 7.06 -2.38
N VAL A 75 -9.34 7.16 -1.80
CA VAL A 75 -10.43 8.02 -2.28
C VAL A 75 -10.01 9.49 -2.25
N LEU A 76 -9.37 9.97 -1.18
CA LEU A 76 -8.88 11.35 -1.09
C LEU A 76 -7.89 11.68 -2.22
N MET A 77 -7.00 10.75 -2.57
CA MET A 77 -6.04 10.92 -3.67
C MET A 77 -6.73 10.97 -5.03
N VAL A 78 -7.73 10.12 -5.28
CA VAL A 78 -8.55 10.19 -6.50
C VAL A 78 -9.30 11.52 -6.59
N LEU A 79 -9.96 11.96 -5.51
CA LEU A 79 -10.67 13.23 -5.47
C LEU A 79 -9.73 14.44 -5.66
N SER A 80 -8.51 14.33 -5.15
CA SER A 80 -7.46 15.33 -5.36
C SER A 80 -7.07 15.44 -6.84
N PHE A 81 -6.82 14.30 -7.47
CA PHE A 81 -6.50 14.25 -8.90
C PHE A 81 -7.64 14.76 -9.77
N LEU A 82 -8.88 14.36 -9.49
CA LEU A 82 -10.06 14.83 -10.24
C LEU A 82 -10.27 16.35 -10.10
N ARG A 83 -9.90 16.94 -8.96
CA ARG A 83 -10.00 18.40 -8.74
C ARG A 83 -8.90 19.17 -9.48
N THR A 84 -7.67 18.67 -9.46
CA THR A 84 -6.48 19.44 -9.88
C THR A 84 -5.94 19.05 -11.25
N GLY A 85 -6.34 17.89 -11.79
CA GLY A 85 -5.74 17.29 -12.98
C GLY A 85 -4.31 16.77 -12.77
N SER A 86 -3.82 16.71 -11.52
CA SER A 86 -2.46 16.28 -11.20
C SER A 86 -2.35 15.62 -9.82
N LEU A 87 -1.24 14.95 -9.56
CA LEU A 87 -0.92 14.45 -8.21
C LEU A 87 -0.33 15.61 -7.40
N SER A 88 -1.19 16.33 -6.69
CA SER A 88 -0.82 17.53 -5.91
C SER A 88 -0.64 17.19 -4.42
N GLN A 89 0.55 17.45 -3.88
CA GLN A 89 0.84 17.25 -2.45
C GLN A 89 -0.02 18.17 -1.57
N ASP A 90 -0.14 19.44 -1.94
CA ASP A 90 -0.87 20.44 -1.13
C ASP A 90 -2.37 20.12 -1.06
N ASP A 91 -2.95 19.73 -2.19
CA ASP A 91 -4.34 19.34 -2.30
C ASP A 91 -4.65 18.09 -1.47
N PHE A 92 -3.81 17.07 -1.63
CA PHE A 92 -3.93 15.83 -0.89
C PHE A 92 -3.68 16.03 0.61
N ALA A 93 -2.69 16.84 1.01
CA ALA A 93 -2.42 17.17 2.41
C ALA A 93 -3.61 17.91 3.06
N SER A 94 -4.21 18.87 2.36
CA SER A 94 -5.42 19.57 2.83
C SER A 94 -6.60 18.61 3.06
N ARG A 95 -6.80 17.66 2.13
CA ARG A 95 -7.84 16.63 2.25
C ARG A 95 -7.55 15.67 3.38
N LEU A 96 -6.31 15.22 3.52
CA LEU A 96 -5.87 14.33 4.57
C LEU A 96 -6.04 14.97 5.96
N LYS A 97 -5.67 16.24 6.12
CA LYS A 97 -5.91 17.02 7.34
C LYS A 97 -7.40 17.11 7.67
N THR A 98 -8.23 17.37 6.66
CA THR A 98 -9.68 17.43 6.83
C THR A 98 -10.23 16.08 7.25
N TRP A 99 -9.78 14.99 6.61
CA TRP A 99 -10.17 13.63 6.97
C TRP A 99 -9.76 13.30 8.41
N CYS A 100 -8.51 13.51 8.82
CA CYS A 100 -8.08 13.25 10.21
C CYS A 100 -8.92 14.01 11.27
N GLN A 101 -9.54 15.14 10.90
CA GLN A 101 -10.35 15.94 11.81
C GLN A 101 -11.86 15.64 11.74
N GLN A 102 -12.36 15.19 10.59
CA GLN A 102 -13.80 15.17 10.28
C GLN A 102 -14.27 13.88 9.60
N GLY A 103 -13.35 12.95 9.30
CA GLY A 103 -13.60 11.73 8.55
C GLY A 103 -13.88 11.95 7.06
N LEU A 104 -14.31 10.88 6.37
CA LEU A 104 -14.64 10.91 4.95
C LEU A 104 -16.04 11.49 4.74
N ARG A 105 -16.10 12.82 4.71
CA ARG A 105 -17.35 13.61 4.67
C ARG A 105 -18.33 13.27 3.56
N CYS A 106 -17.87 12.73 2.42
CA CYS A 106 -18.78 12.39 1.33
C CYS A 106 -19.59 11.11 1.59
N LEU A 107 -19.22 10.33 2.60
CA LEU A 107 -19.90 9.09 3.02
C LEU A 107 -20.30 9.14 4.51
N ASP A 108 -20.22 10.31 5.15
CA ASP A 108 -20.43 10.49 6.60
C ASP A 108 -19.59 9.53 7.48
N GLY A 109 -18.46 9.04 6.96
CA GLY A 109 -17.57 8.13 7.66
C GLY A 109 -16.69 8.87 8.68
N LEU A 110 -16.44 8.26 9.83
CA LEU A 110 -15.52 8.77 10.86
C LEU A 110 -14.06 8.50 10.48
N PRO A 111 -13.09 9.29 10.98
CA PRO A 111 -11.68 9.04 10.74
C PRO A 111 -11.17 7.90 11.64
N MET A 112 -11.41 6.68 11.18
CA MET A 112 -11.00 5.47 11.88
C MET A 112 -9.56 5.11 11.52
N ASP A 113 -8.92 4.35 12.41
CA ASP A 113 -7.64 3.66 12.16
C ASP A 113 -6.45 4.54 11.74
N ILE A 114 -6.38 5.77 12.26
CA ILE A 114 -5.27 6.69 11.95
C ILE A 114 -3.94 6.12 12.48
N GLY A 115 -3.05 5.73 11.57
CA GLY A 115 -1.69 5.33 11.92
C GLY A 115 -0.89 6.43 12.65
N ASN A 116 -0.06 6.04 13.62
CA ASN A 116 0.70 6.96 14.48
C ASN A 116 1.52 8.01 13.72
N THR A 117 2.21 7.62 12.64
CA THR A 117 3.00 8.54 11.81
C THR A 117 2.11 9.55 11.09
N VAL A 118 0.97 9.10 10.54
CA VAL A 118 0.00 9.98 9.88
C VAL A 118 -0.55 10.98 10.91
N GLY A 119 -0.98 10.52 12.08
CA GLY A 119 -1.45 11.40 13.15
C GLY A 119 -0.41 12.45 13.53
N ARG A 120 0.82 12.05 13.85
CA ARG A 120 1.89 12.97 14.27
C ARG A 120 2.22 14.02 13.21
N VAL A 121 2.40 13.60 11.96
CA VAL A 121 2.75 14.50 10.84
C VAL A 121 1.58 15.41 10.47
N VAL A 122 0.38 14.86 10.30
CA VAL A 122 -0.79 15.62 9.83
C VAL A 122 -1.25 16.62 10.89
N PHE A 123 -1.14 16.30 12.18
CA PHE A 123 -1.53 17.21 13.25
C PHE A 123 -0.54 18.36 13.51
N ASP A 124 0.68 18.29 12.98
CA ASP A 124 1.62 19.41 13.07
C ASP A 124 1.09 20.68 12.38
N HIS A 125 1.39 21.83 12.99
CA HIS A 125 0.93 23.14 12.54
C HIS A 125 1.53 23.61 11.20
N LYS A 126 2.70 23.08 10.81
CA LYS A 126 3.36 23.41 9.53
C LYS A 126 2.94 22.47 8.40
N PHE A 127 2.22 21.38 8.69
CA PHE A 127 1.87 20.34 7.73
C PHE A 127 1.24 20.88 6.45
N LEU A 128 0.27 21.79 6.56
CA LEU A 128 -0.41 22.35 5.38
C LEU A 128 0.47 23.29 4.55
N ALA A 129 1.48 23.91 5.17
CA ALA A 129 2.40 24.80 4.47
C ALA A 129 3.53 24.01 3.79
N HIS A 130 4.00 22.94 4.44
CA HIS A 130 5.18 22.18 4.00
C HIS A 130 5.03 20.67 4.30
N PRO A 131 4.09 19.95 3.66
CA PRO A 131 3.74 18.58 4.07
C PRO A 131 4.92 17.61 4.06
N ALA A 132 5.69 17.57 2.97
CA ALA A 132 6.84 16.69 2.86
C ALA A 132 7.99 17.08 3.81
N GLN A 133 8.18 18.38 4.06
CA GLN A 133 9.20 18.84 5.00
C GLN A 133 8.80 18.50 6.44
N THR A 134 7.51 18.63 6.79
CA THR A 134 6.99 18.22 8.10
C THR A 134 7.21 16.72 8.32
N ALA A 135 6.90 15.88 7.33
CA ALA A 135 7.17 14.44 7.38
C ALA A 135 8.68 14.13 7.54
N TYR A 136 9.54 14.86 6.83
CA TYR A 136 11.00 14.70 6.96
C TYR A 136 11.51 15.11 8.34
N THR A 137 11.04 16.25 8.87
CA THR A 137 11.40 16.70 10.22
C THR A 137 10.99 15.67 11.26
N ASP A 138 9.76 15.17 11.16
CA ASP A 138 9.24 14.12 12.05
C ASP A 138 10.12 12.84 12.04
N TRP A 139 10.42 12.33 10.84
CA TRP A 139 11.27 11.15 10.67
C TRP A 139 12.70 11.39 11.19
N ASN A 140 13.26 12.57 10.95
CA ASN A 140 14.59 12.91 11.41
C ASN A 140 14.65 13.02 12.94
N GLU A 141 13.64 13.60 13.57
CA GLU A 141 13.52 13.72 15.03
C GLU A 141 13.21 12.38 15.70
N SER A 142 12.53 11.46 15.01
CA SER A 142 12.27 10.09 15.49
C SER A 142 13.47 9.14 15.34
N GLY A 143 14.67 9.64 15.06
CA GLY A 143 15.88 8.82 14.92
C GLY A 143 15.99 8.06 13.59
N ARG A 144 15.18 8.41 12.58
CA ARG A 144 15.24 7.85 11.21
C ARG A 144 14.96 6.35 11.08
N ASP A 145 14.26 5.77 12.03
CA ASP A 145 13.94 4.34 12.01
C ASP A 145 12.42 4.08 12.07
N ASN A 146 11.68 4.74 11.18
CA ASN A 146 10.22 4.61 11.15
C ASN A 146 9.75 4.40 9.72
N ALA A 147 9.57 3.13 9.33
CA ALA A 147 9.13 2.72 8.00
C ALA A 147 7.76 1.98 7.97
N PRO A 148 6.67 2.56 8.49
CA PRO A 148 5.35 1.96 8.41
C PRO A 148 4.75 2.06 7.00
N ASN A 149 3.73 1.25 6.75
CA ASN A 149 3.03 1.11 5.46
C ASN A 149 2.11 2.30 5.09
N GLY A 150 1.94 3.28 5.99
CA GLY A 150 0.98 4.40 5.88
C GLY A 150 0.99 5.18 4.56
N SER A 151 2.15 5.24 3.90
CA SER A 151 2.26 5.84 2.56
C SER A 151 2.00 4.87 1.41
N LEU A 152 2.31 3.58 1.61
CA LEU A 152 2.23 2.50 0.62
C LEU A 152 0.80 2.04 0.36
N MET A 153 0.04 1.81 1.42
CA MET A 153 -1.31 1.23 1.37
C MET A 153 -2.30 2.00 0.48
N ARG A 154 -2.04 3.30 0.30
CA ARG A 154 -2.87 4.21 -0.50
C ARG A 154 -2.35 4.49 -1.91
N THR A 155 -1.32 3.79 -2.39
CA THR A 155 -0.62 4.14 -3.65
C THR A 155 -1.26 3.64 -4.94
N THR A 156 -2.17 2.66 -4.88
CA THR A 156 -2.86 2.10 -6.04
C THR A 156 -3.33 3.15 -7.08
N PRO A 157 -4.00 4.26 -6.71
CA PRO A 157 -4.44 5.25 -7.70
C PRO A 157 -3.27 5.96 -8.42
N ILE A 158 -2.07 6.04 -7.83
CA ILE A 158 -0.90 6.65 -8.49
C ILE A 158 -0.54 5.86 -9.74
N GLY A 159 -0.49 4.52 -9.64
CA GLY A 159 -0.19 3.64 -10.78
C GLY A 159 -1.24 3.76 -11.89
N VAL A 160 -2.52 3.86 -11.52
CA VAL A 160 -3.63 4.06 -12.47
C VAL A 160 -3.57 5.44 -13.15
N ILE A 161 -3.30 6.50 -12.39
CA ILE A 161 -3.14 7.86 -12.91
C ILE A 161 -1.93 7.96 -13.86
N CYS A 162 -0.86 7.22 -13.56
CA CYS A 162 0.40 7.27 -14.30
C CYS A 162 0.45 6.30 -15.50
N MET A 163 -0.65 5.66 -15.90
CA MET A 163 -0.66 4.74 -17.06
C MET A 163 -0.16 5.35 -18.38
N ARG A 164 -0.30 6.66 -18.55
CA ARG A 164 0.20 7.40 -19.73
C ARG A 164 1.57 8.04 -19.51
N LYS A 165 2.14 7.91 -18.31
CA LYS A 165 3.47 8.36 -17.97
C LYS A 165 4.47 7.21 -18.17
N SER A 166 5.74 7.57 -18.28
CA SER A 166 6.84 6.61 -18.21
C SER A 166 6.94 5.96 -16.82
N GLU A 167 7.68 4.86 -16.74
CA GLU A 167 7.99 4.20 -15.48
C GLU A 167 8.76 5.14 -14.53
N GLU A 168 9.76 5.88 -15.02
CA GLU A 168 10.53 6.84 -14.21
C GLU A 168 9.66 7.99 -13.67
N GLU A 169 8.78 8.56 -14.51
CA GLU A 169 7.82 9.56 -14.04
C GLU A 169 6.86 8.99 -12.98
N THR A 170 6.53 7.69 -13.07
CA THR A 170 5.70 7.03 -12.06
C THR A 170 6.44 6.89 -10.73
N PHE A 171 7.73 6.55 -10.75
CA PHE A 171 8.57 6.54 -9.56
C PHE A 171 8.62 7.92 -8.90
N GLN A 172 8.84 8.98 -9.70
CA GLN A 172 8.87 10.37 -9.21
C GLN A 172 7.57 10.76 -8.52
N GLU A 173 6.43 10.50 -9.16
CA GLU A 173 5.13 10.83 -8.61
C GLU A 173 4.82 10.04 -7.33
N ALA A 174 5.19 8.75 -7.29
CA ALA A 174 4.99 7.90 -6.13
C ALA A 174 5.81 8.36 -4.91
N ILE A 175 7.11 8.64 -5.11
CA ILE A 175 7.99 9.15 -4.04
C ILE A 175 7.47 10.49 -3.53
N LYS A 176 7.12 11.40 -4.45
CA LYS A 176 6.54 12.71 -4.12
C LYS A 176 5.28 12.55 -3.26
N MET A 177 4.33 11.73 -3.66
CA MET A 177 3.08 11.57 -2.90
C MET A 177 3.26 10.79 -1.59
N GLY A 178 4.17 9.82 -1.53
CA GLY A 178 4.52 9.11 -0.29
C GLY A 178 5.13 10.03 0.76
N ALA A 179 6.03 10.92 0.32
CA ALA A 179 6.73 11.90 1.14
C ALA A 179 5.80 12.87 1.89
N VAL A 180 4.53 13.00 1.49
CA VAL A 180 3.53 13.83 2.20
C VAL A 180 3.43 13.45 3.68
N THR A 181 3.66 12.18 4.02
CA THR A 181 3.58 11.72 5.43
C THR A 181 4.73 10.83 5.86
N HIS A 182 5.45 10.20 4.93
CA HIS A 182 6.49 9.23 5.24
C HIS A 182 7.74 9.56 4.45
N ALA A 183 8.79 10.00 5.13
CA ALA A 183 10.06 10.38 4.52
C ALA A 183 11.11 9.27 4.50
N ASP A 184 10.82 8.12 5.12
CA ASP A 184 11.78 7.02 5.23
C ASP A 184 12.15 6.47 3.83
N PRO A 185 13.45 6.23 3.55
CA PRO A 185 13.92 5.59 2.31
C PRO A 185 13.20 4.29 1.96
N ARG A 186 12.89 3.44 2.96
CA ARG A 186 12.21 2.16 2.77
C ARG A 186 10.78 2.38 2.27
N CYS A 187 10.09 3.37 2.81
CA CYS A 187 8.79 3.80 2.29
C CYS A 187 8.91 4.29 0.85
N SER A 188 9.89 5.15 0.56
CA SER A 188 10.11 5.73 -0.78
C SER A 188 10.35 4.67 -1.87
N VAL A 189 11.21 3.68 -1.58
CA VAL A 189 11.45 2.53 -2.47
C VAL A 189 10.17 1.72 -2.66
N SER A 190 9.45 1.44 -1.59
CA SER A 190 8.23 0.63 -1.63
C SER A 190 7.12 1.29 -2.45
N VAL A 191 6.85 2.59 -2.23
CA VAL A 191 5.80 3.32 -2.97
C VAL A 191 6.14 3.42 -4.46
N ALA A 192 7.42 3.63 -4.79
CA ALA A 192 7.89 3.69 -6.18
C ALA A 192 7.64 2.37 -6.90
N ILE A 193 8.13 1.27 -6.32
CA ILE A 193 8.01 -0.08 -6.91
C ILE A 193 6.54 -0.48 -7.05
N VAL A 194 5.73 -0.36 -5.99
CA VAL A 194 4.33 -0.80 -6.02
C VAL A 194 3.49 0.05 -7.00
N SER A 195 3.68 1.36 -7.03
CA SER A 195 2.97 2.22 -7.99
C SER A 195 3.32 1.87 -9.45
N ALA A 196 4.60 1.57 -9.73
CA ALA A 196 5.04 1.16 -11.05
C ALA A 196 4.53 -0.24 -11.43
N LEU A 197 4.46 -1.17 -10.48
CA LEU A 197 3.86 -2.50 -10.70
C LEU A 197 2.38 -2.38 -11.03
N VAL A 198 1.61 -1.55 -10.31
CA VAL A 198 0.20 -1.28 -10.62
C VAL A 198 0.07 -0.69 -12.02
N ARG A 199 0.90 0.31 -12.37
CA ARG A 199 0.95 0.88 -13.72
C ARG A 199 1.20 -0.20 -14.77
N ALA A 200 2.28 -0.97 -14.61
CA ALA A 200 2.72 -1.99 -15.57
C ALA A 200 1.65 -3.09 -15.75
N LEU A 201 1.03 -3.53 -14.66
CA LEU A 201 -0.10 -4.47 -14.70
C LEU A 201 -1.26 -3.90 -15.53
N CYS A 202 -1.68 -2.65 -15.25
CA CYS A 202 -2.76 -1.98 -15.98
C CYS A 202 -2.44 -1.77 -17.47
N CYS A 203 -1.18 -1.46 -17.79
CA CYS A 203 -0.68 -1.33 -19.17
C CYS A 203 -0.50 -2.69 -19.88
N GLY A 204 -0.54 -3.81 -19.15
CA GLY A 204 -0.31 -5.14 -19.70
C GLY A 204 1.16 -5.43 -20.00
N GLU A 205 2.07 -4.76 -19.31
CA GLU A 205 3.52 -4.91 -19.44
C GLU A 205 4.07 -6.08 -18.60
N ILE A 206 3.29 -6.59 -17.64
CA ILE A 206 3.61 -7.76 -16.80
C ILE A 206 2.87 -8.99 -17.33
N ALA A 207 3.61 -10.02 -17.75
CA ALA A 207 3.07 -11.31 -18.19
C ALA A 207 3.44 -12.47 -17.25
N SER A 208 4.47 -12.29 -16.41
CA SER A 208 5.06 -13.30 -15.54
C SER A 208 5.63 -12.67 -14.26
N VAL A 209 5.95 -13.50 -13.27
CA VAL A 209 6.62 -13.04 -12.04
C VAL A 209 8.04 -12.51 -12.33
N SER A 210 8.75 -13.04 -13.33
CA SER A 210 10.05 -12.47 -13.72
C SER A 210 9.95 -11.03 -14.21
N ASP A 211 8.81 -10.62 -14.79
CA ASP A 211 8.62 -9.23 -15.21
C ASP A 211 8.47 -8.31 -13.99
N THR A 212 7.94 -8.80 -12.86
CA THR A 212 7.87 -8.01 -11.62
C THR A 212 9.25 -7.79 -11.02
N ASP A 213 10.14 -8.80 -11.04
CA ASP A 213 11.53 -8.67 -10.57
C ASP A 213 12.26 -7.53 -11.32
N VAL A 214 12.01 -7.40 -12.63
CA VAL A 214 12.63 -6.34 -13.44
C VAL A 214 12.18 -4.95 -12.99
N VAL A 215 10.89 -4.76 -12.69
CA VAL A 215 10.38 -3.47 -12.17
C VAL A 215 10.93 -3.18 -10.78
N VAL A 216 11.03 -4.20 -9.93
CA VAL A 216 11.61 -4.12 -8.58
C VAL A 216 13.06 -3.61 -8.65
N GLU A 217 13.89 -4.21 -9.51
CA GLU A 217 15.29 -3.78 -9.68
C GLU A 217 15.42 -2.38 -10.29
N ARG A 218 14.56 -2.02 -11.24
CA ARG A 218 14.56 -0.66 -11.81
C ARG A 218 14.13 0.39 -10.80
N GLY A 219 13.11 0.10 -9.98
CA GLY A 219 12.66 0.98 -8.91
C GLY A 219 13.73 1.18 -7.85
N TRP A 220 14.40 0.11 -7.44
CA TRP A 220 15.60 0.17 -6.59
C TRP A 220 16.67 1.07 -7.21
N GLY A 221 17.11 0.76 -8.44
CA GLY A 221 18.16 1.53 -9.12
C GLY A 221 17.80 3.01 -9.31
N TYR A 222 16.53 3.31 -9.59
CA TYR A 222 16.04 4.67 -9.72
C TYR A 222 16.17 5.45 -8.42
N VAL A 223 15.63 4.92 -7.31
CA VAL A 223 15.63 5.63 -6.01
C VAL A 223 17.06 5.90 -5.54
N PHE A 224 17.97 4.94 -5.66
CA PHE A 224 19.36 5.11 -5.25
C PHE A 224 20.14 6.13 -6.08
N LYS A 225 19.80 6.25 -7.37
CA LYS A 225 20.43 7.21 -8.28
C LYS A 225 19.84 8.60 -8.13
N ALA A 226 18.52 8.71 -8.02
CA ALA A 226 17.79 9.98 -7.98
C ALA A 226 17.79 10.62 -6.59
N HIS A 227 17.93 9.81 -5.53
CA HIS A 227 17.83 10.20 -4.13
C HIS A 227 18.99 9.60 -3.31
N PRO A 228 20.26 9.98 -3.58
CA PRO A 228 21.42 9.43 -2.87
C PRO A 228 21.40 9.72 -1.36
N GLU A 229 20.63 10.70 -0.91
CA GLU A 229 20.37 11.00 0.49
C GLU A 229 19.55 9.92 1.21
N LEU A 230 18.77 9.14 0.47
CA LEU A 230 17.96 8.04 0.95
C LEU A 230 18.82 6.76 1.00
N SER A 231 19.82 6.73 1.88
CA SER A 231 20.71 5.57 1.98
C SER A 231 19.99 4.37 2.60
N LEU A 232 19.82 3.28 1.84
CA LEU A 232 19.31 2.00 2.31
C LEU A 232 20.29 0.88 1.94
N GLY A 233 20.47 -0.12 2.81
CA GLY A 233 21.38 -1.22 2.52
C GLY A 233 20.80 -2.17 1.48
N ARG A 234 21.58 -2.52 0.44
CA ARG A 234 21.14 -3.51 -0.56
C ARG A 234 20.75 -4.86 0.07
N ALA A 235 21.53 -5.32 1.05
CA ALA A 235 21.26 -6.57 1.75
C ALA A 235 19.92 -6.54 2.53
N GLU A 236 19.56 -5.40 3.12
CA GLU A 236 18.28 -5.24 3.80
C GLU A 236 17.12 -5.33 2.79
N PHE A 237 17.24 -4.66 1.65
CA PHE A 237 16.24 -4.75 0.60
C PHE A 237 16.06 -6.16 0.06
N GLU A 238 17.15 -6.86 -0.27
CA GLU A 238 17.08 -8.22 -0.81
C GLU A 238 16.43 -9.20 0.19
N LYS A 239 16.69 -9.02 1.48
CA LYS A 239 16.04 -9.80 2.55
C LYS A 239 14.51 -9.71 2.47
N HIS A 240 13.96 -8.55 2.09
CA HIS A 240 12.52 -8.32 2.05
C HIS A 240 11.91 -8.54 0.65
N ALA A 241 12.56 -8.04 -0.40
CA ALA A 241 12.05 -8.11 -1.78
C ALA A 241 12.13 -9.53 -2.37
N TYR A 242 13.11 -10.34 -1.93
CA TYR A 242 13.38 -11.68 -2.47
C TYR A 242 13.28 -12.78 -1.41
N ALA A 243 12.49 -12.54 -0.36
CA ALA A 243 12.23 -13.58 0.62
C ALA A 243 11.58 -14.82 -0.05
N GLU A 244 12.19 -15.98 0.18
CA GLU A 244 11.70 -17.25 -0.38
C GLU A 244 10.42 -17.74 0.30
N SER A 245 10.11 -17.20 1.48
CA SER A 245 8.93 -17.55 2.28
C SER A 245 8.54 -16.41 3.21
N LEU A 246 7.26 -16.39 3.62
CA LEU A 246 6.78 -15.44 4.63
C LEU A 246 7.39 -15.72 6.01
N GLU A 247 7.70 -16.98 6.33
CA GLU A 247 8.42 -17.35 7.56
C GLU A 247 9.79 -16.65 7.64
N GLY A 248 10.48 -16.54 6.51
CA GLY A 248 11.78 -15.85 6.41
C GLY A 248 11.71 -14.34 6.63
N LEU A 249 10.51 -13.73 6.56
CA LEU A 249 10.30 -12.30 6.78
C LEU A 249 10.07 -11.93 8.25
N THR A 250 9.90 -12.92 9.15
CA THR A 250 9.68 -12.72 10.60
C THR A 250 8.59 -11.67 10.87
N LEU A 251 7.46 -11.76 10.17
CA LEU A 251 6.37 -10.77 10.23
C LEU A 251 5.50 -10.86 11.49
N CYS A 252 5.61 -11.96 12.25
CA CYS A 252 4.55 -12.42 13.16
C CYS A 252 4.84 -12.23 14.66
N ASP A 253 6.01 -11.75 15.05
CA ASP A 253 6.40 -11.75 16.48
C ASP A 253 5.59 -10.77 17.35
N PHE A 254 4.79 -9.88 16.74
CA PHE A 254 4.00 -8.86 17.44
C PHE A 254 2.53 -8.78 16.99
N GLY A 255 2.02 -9.79 16.27
CA GLY A 255 0.61 -9.84 15.87
C GLY A 255 0.20 -8.75 14.88
N MET A 256 0.93 -8.53 13.78
CA MET A 256 0.59 -7.50 12.77
C MET A 256 -0.42 -7.96 11.69
N GLY A 257 -1.23 -8.99 11.96
CA GLY A 257 -2.26 -9.50 11.06
C GLY A 257 -1.75 -10.38 9.90
N LEU A 258 -2.63 -11.22 9.34
CA LEU A 258 -2.27 -12.27 8.39
C LEU A 258 -3.30 -12.49 7.27
N VAL A 259 -2.94 -12.14 6.04
CA VAL A 259 -3.70 -12.53 4.82
C VAL A 259 -2.96 -13.66 4.08
N ARG A 260 -2.61 -14.74 4.81
CA ARG A 260 -1.68 -15.76 4.31
C ARG A 260 -2.20 -16.66 3.18
N GLN A 261 -3.51 -16.90 3.08
CA GLN A 261 -4.06 -17.93 2.17
C GLN A 261 -5.51 -17.73 1.71
N TRP A 262 -6.09 -16.57 1.99
CA TRP A 262 -7.55 -16.41 2.10
C TRP A 262 -8.24 -15.99 0.80
N VAL A 263 -7.46 -15.62 -0.23
CA VAL A 263 -7.97 -15.23 -1.57
C VAL A 263 -7.94 -16.41 -2.56
N ARG A 264 -8.43 -17.60 -2.15
CA ARG A 264 -8.54 -18.74 -3.08
C ARG A 264 -9.81 -18.77 -3.92
N HIS A 265 -10.81 -17.92 -3.63
CA HIS A 265 -12.12 -18.02 -4.27
C HIS A 265 -12.54 -16.85 -5.17
N CYS A 266 -11.64 -15.92 -5.49
CA CYS A 266 -11.87 -14.97 -6.59
C CYS A 266 -11.41 -15.57 -7.93
N GLY A 267 -12.05 -16.66 -8.39
CA GLY A 267 -12.15 -17.07 -9.80
C GLY A 267 -10.91 -17.27 -10.69
N ALA A 268 -9.68 -17.06 -10.21
CA ALA A 268 -8.45 -17.20 -11.01
C ALA A 268 -7.54 -18.28 -10.40
N SER A 269 -7.64 -19.49 -10.94
CA SER A 269 -6.75 -20.59 -10.58
C SER A 269 -5.33 -20.34 -11.11
N ALA A 270 -4.46 -19.74 -10.31
CA ALA A 270 -3.02 -19.82 -10.52
C ALA A 270 -2.44 -20.89 -9.59
N LYS A 271 -2.23 -22.11 -10.11
CA LYS A 271 -1.45 -23.13 -9.41
C LYS A 271 0.02 -22.67 -9.42
N PHE A 272 0.47 -22.06 -8.33
CA PHE A 272 1.89 -21.80 -8.10
C PHE A 272 2.61 -23.14 -7.91
N LYS A 273 3.45 -23.50 -8.88
CA LYS A 273 4.57 -24.41 -8.65
C LYS A 273 5.81 -23.53 -8.48
N PRO A 274 6.52 -23.59 -7.34
CA PRO A 274 7.81 -22.94 -7.23
C PRO A 274 8.80 -23.66 -8.14
N GLU A 275 9.12 -23.08 -9.29
CA GLU A 275 10.26 -23.51 -10.08
C GLU A 275 11.53 -22.98 -9.40
N ARG A 276 12.36 -23.91 -8.93
CA ARG A 276 13.69 -23.62 -8.37
C ARG A 276 14.54 -22.94 -9.43
N ARG A 277 14.95 -21.68 -9.22
CA ARG A 277 16.07 -21.12 -9.98
C ARG A 277 17.35 -21.85 -9.56
N PRO A 278 18.22 -22.27 -10.51
CA PRO A 278 19.52 -22.82 -10.16
C PRO A 278 20.37 -21.74 -9.50
N SER A 279 20.96 -22.06 -8.36
CA SER A 279 22.03 -21.27 -7.75
C SER A 279 23.24 -21.29 -8.67
N ASN A 280 23.48 -20.18 -9.39
CA ASN A 280 24.79 -19.66 -9.80
C ASN A 280 24.61 -18.68 -10.95
N GLN A 281 24.73 -17.38 -10.67
CA GLN A 281 25.45 -16.44 -11.54
C GLN A 281 25.71 -15.15 -10.76
N GLN A 282 26.99 -14.95 -10.43
CA GLN A 282 27.55 -13.68 -9.98
C GLN A 282 27.41 -12.66 -11.11
N TRP A 283 26.86 -11.47 -10.80
CA TRP A 283 27.37 -10.15 -11.22
C TRP A 283 26.89 -9.11 -10.21
#